data_AF-A0A1M3M3P6-F1
#
_entry.id   AF-A0A1M3M3P6-F1
#
_cell.length_a   1.000
_cell.length_b   1.000
_cell.length_c   1.000
_cell.angle_alpha   90.00
_cell.angle_beta   90.00
_cell.angle_gamma   90.00
#
_symmetry.space_group_name_H-M   'P 1'
#
loop_
_entity.id
_entity.type
_entity.pdbx_description
1 polymer ?
#
loop_
_entity_poly.entity_id
_entity_poly.type
_entity_poly.pdbx_seq_one_letter_code
_entity_poly.pdbx_strand_id
1 'polypeptide(L)'
;MTALTDTGAASGAAPRSATGTPHRPGQERPKRPLRIGRAIVWVVVTVVVVAAFWGVDISWDALLQLPQKLAHYLGLMFLPPAWSKLPDALSATMLSVAMAWFGTVLGVIVSFPLSLLATRGLTPAFVRWPLRALFAVLRAVPEVVIAVLMLSVTGLTAYTGALAIAIGSIGTLGKWGYESFESVDRGPIEAATAAGASRVRIMRWGVWPSAKPDVLAFWLYRFEINVRASAILGLIGAGGIGKMLIDNIQFRVWDVVGILMLVVVVVTMVIDQLSGMVRHRIIAGRWELPVVSALRRRASRVTS
;
A
#
# COMPACT_ATOMS: atom_id res chain seq x y z
N MET A 1 -48.17 -79.07 0.51
CA MET A 1 -47.86 -79.29 1.93
C MET A 1 -47.39 -77.94 2.47
N THR A 2 -48.28 -77.25 3.21
CA THR A 2 -47.99 -76.16 4.18
C THR A 2 -47.31 -74.90 3.62
N ALA A 3 -47.72 -73.65 3.81
CA ALA A 3 -48.78 -72.94 4.53
C ALA A 3 -48.67 -71.48 4.01
N LEU A 4 -49.76 -70.75 3.73
CA LEU A 4 -50.37 -69.75 4.64
C LEU A 4 -49.30 -68.75 5.13
N THR A 5 -49.42 -67.44 4.96
CA THR A 5 -50.53 -66.48 5.21
C THR A 5 -49.79 -65.13 5.18
N ASP A 6 -50.32 -63.95 4.96
CA ASP A 6 -51.61 -63.29 5.01
C ASP A 6 -51.26 -61.90 4.43
N THR A 7 -52.07 -61.02 3.90
CA THR A 7 -53.48 -60.67 4.05
C THR A 7 -53.63 -59.64 2.91
N GLY A 8 -54.70 -59.64 2.11
CA GLY A 8 -55.97 -59.06 2.52
C GLY A 8 -55.83 -57.52 2.58
N ALA A 9 -56.61 -56.70 1.89
CA ALA A 9 -57.85 -56.88 1.16
C ALA A 9 -58.01 -55.64 0.25
N ALA A 10 -58.59 -55.78 -0.95
CA ALA A 10 -59.94 -55.31 -1.29
C ALA A 10 -60.11 -53.77 -1.25
N SER A 11 -60.81 -53.10 -2.15
CA SER A 11 -61.79 -53.49 -3.15
C SER A 11 -62.12 -52.22 -3.97
N GLY A 12 -62.30 -52.39 -5.28
CA GLY A 12 -63.33 -51.73 -6.11
C GLY A 12 -63.36 -50.20 -6.23
N ALA A 13 -63.19 -49.70 -7.46
CA ALA A 13 -63.97 -48.56 -7.97
C ALA A 13 -63.89 -48.44 -9.50
N ALA A 14 -65.05 -48.34 -10.12
CA ALA A 14 -65.30 -47.93 -11.51
C ALA A 14 -65.03 -46.40 -11.67
N PRO A 15 -65.08 -45.86 -12.91
CA PRO A 15 -64.13 -44.88 -13.41
C PRO A 15 -64.39 -43.45 -12.91
N ARG A 16 -63.34 -42.75 -12.47
CA ARG A 16 -63.39 -41.33 -12.11
C ARG A 16 -62.70 -40.47 -13.15
N SER A 17 -63.52 -39.57 -13.67
CA SER A 17 -63.24 -38.27 -14.27
C SER A 17 -61.92 -37.61 -13.90
N ALA A 18 -61.32 -36.98 -14.92
CA ALA A 18 -60.30 -35.95 -14.89
C ALA A 18 -60.17 -35.18 -13.56
N THR A 19 -59.05 -35.37 -12.89
CA THR A 19 -58.50 -34.40 -11.93
C THR A 19 -57.16 -33.92 -12.46
N GLY A 20 -57.17 -32.71 -13.01
CA GLY A 20 -55.95 -32.00 -13.38
C GLY A 20 -55.10 -31.76 -12.14
N THR A 21 -53.90 -32.32 -12.12
CA THR A 21 -52.83 -31.84 -11.26
C THR A 21 -52.40 -30.45 -11.73
N PRO A 22 -52.29 -29.44 -10.84
CA PRO A 22 -51.80 -28.13 -11.22
C PRO A 22 -50.35 -28.26 -11.69
N HIS A 23 -50.12 -27.94 -12.96
CA HIS A 23 -48.79 -27.84 -13.55
C HIS A 23 -48.03 -26.73 -12.79
N ARG A 24 -47.06 -27.10 -11.95
CA ARG A 24 -46.10 -26.13 -11.41
C ARG A 24 -45.38 -25.52 -12.62
N PRO A 25 -45.49 -24.21 -12.89
CA PRO A 25 -44.79 -23.62 -14.02
C PRO A 25 -43.30 -23.89 -13.86
N GLY A 26 -42.72 -24.41 -14.95
CA GLY A 26 -41.37 -24.95 -15.00
C GLY A 26 -40.35 -24.00 -14.41
N GLN A 27 -39.56 -24.53 -13.49
CA GLN A 27 -38.30 -23.95 -13.10
C GLN A 27 -37.39 -23.97 -14.34
N GLU A 28 -37.37 -22.88 -15.10
CA GLU A 28 -36.43 -22.69 -16.21
C GLU A 28 -35.00 -22.88 -15.65
N ARG A 29 -34.33 -23.94 -16.12
CA ARG A 29 -32.92 -24.15 -15.80
C ARG A 29 -32.14 -22.92 -16.31
N PRO A 30 -31.38 -22.22 -15.46
CA PRO A 30 -30.62 -21.05 -15.89
C PRO A 30 -29.65 -21.48 -17.02
N LYS A 31 -29.78 -20.84 -18.19
CA LYS A 31 -28.92 -21.09 -19.35
C LYS A 31 -27.47 -20.84 -18.92
N ARG A 32 -26.61 -21.86 -19.05
CA ARG A 32 -25.18 -21.76 -18.73
C ARG A 32 -24.61 -20.50 -19.41
N PRO A 33 -23.93 -19.60 -18.68
CA PRO A 33 -23.36 -18.40 -19.29
C PRO A 33 -22.38 -18.83 -20.38
N LEU A 34 -22.65 -18.38 -21.60
CA LEU A 34 -21.90 -18.76 -22.80
C LEU A 34 -20.43 -18.40 -22.62
N ARG A 35 -19.55 -19.39 -22.76
CA ARG A 35 -18.07 -19.28 -22.71
C ARG A 35 -17.50 -18.29 -23.75
N ILE A 36 -18.34 -17.80 -24.67
CA ILE A 36 -18.04 -16.83 -25.72
C ILE A 36 -17.56 -15.50 -25.12
N GLY A 37 -18.21 -15.00 -24.05
CA GLY A 37 -17.77 -13.76 -23.40
C GLY A 37 -16.37 -13.88 -22.80
N ARG A 38 -16.05 -15.03 -22.19
CA ARG A 38 -14.70 -15.32 -21.70
C ARG A 38 -13.69 -15.47 -22.84
N ALA A 39 -14.07 -16.12 -23.94
CA ALA A 39 -13.21 -16.28 -25.11
C ALA A 39 -12.87 -14.94 -25.75
N ILE A 40 -13.84 -14.03 -25.89
CA ILE A 40 -13.62 -12.67 -26.40
C ILE A 40 -12.66 -11.89 -25.50
N VAL A 41 -12.85 -11.95 -24.17
CA VAL A 41 -11.93 -11.32 -23.22
C VAL A 41 -10.52 -11.86 -23.37
N TRP A 42 -10.34 -13.17 -23.49
CA TRP A 42 -9.02 -13.77 -23.70
C TRP A 42 -8.39 -13.35 -25.02
N VAL A 43 -9.15 -13.29 -26.11
CA VAL A 43 -8.65 -12.82 -27.41
C VAL A 43 -8.22 -11.36 -27.34
N VAL A 44 -9.02 -10.49 -26.72
CA VAL A 44 -8.67 -9.06 -26.54
C VAL A 44 -7.42 -8.92 -25.69
N VAL A 45 -7.30 -9.65 -24.57
CA VAL A 45 -6.09 -9.65 -23.73
C VAL A 45 -4.89 -10.12 -24.54
N THR A 46 -4.99 -11.21 -25.30
CA THR A 46 -3.88 -11.72 -26.12
C THR A 46 -3.47 -10.71 -27.19
N VAL A 47 -4.42 -10.06 -27.86
CA VAL A 47 -4.13 -9.02 -28.86
C VAL A 47 -3.43 -7.83 -28.21
N VAL A 48 -3.91 -7.35 -27.06
CA VAL A 48 -3.27 -6.24 -26.32
C VAL A 48 -1.85 -6.62 -25.89
N VAL A 49 -1.64 -7.83 -25.40
CA VAL A 49 -0.31 -8.33 -25.00
C VAL A 49 0.62 -8.40 -26.21
N VAL A 50 0.19 -9.04 -27.31
CA VAL A 50 1.00 -9.16 -28.52
C VAL A 50 1.31 -7.78 -29.13
N ALA A 51 0.35 -6.87 -29.15
CA ALA A 51 0.55 -5.49 -29.61
C ALA A 51 1.54 -4.73 -28.71
N ALA A 52 1.48 -4.93 -27.39
CA ALA A 52 2.45 -4.36 -26.46
C ALA A 52 3.87 -4.92 -26.69
N PHE A 53 4.00 -6.21 -26.98
CA PHE A 53 5.29 -6.82 -27.34
C PHE A 53 5.81 -6.35 -28.70
N TRP A 54 4.93 -6.11 -29.67
CA TRP A 54 5.31 -5.62 -30.99
C TRP A 54 5.74 -4.15 -30.97
N GLY A 55 5.16 -3.35 -30.07
CA GLY A 55 5.49 -1.93 -29.93
C GLY A 55 6.81 -1.65 -29.20
N VAL A 56 7.46 -2.67 -28.63
CA VAL A 56 8.75 -2.53 -27.95
C VAL A 56 9.83 -3.13 -28.84
N ASP A 57 10.83 -2.35 -29.21
CA ASP A 57 12.04 -2.83 -29.91
C ASP A 57 12.87 -3.72 -28.97
N ILE A 58 12.42 -4.97 -28.78
CA ILE A 58 13.09 -5.95 -27.92
C ILE A 58 14.22 -6.60 -28.72
N SER A 59 15.44 -6.13 -28.48
CA SER A 59 16.65 -6.80 -28.94
C SER A 59 16.85 -8.11 -28.17
N TRP A 60 16.43 -9.24 -28.73
CA TRP A 60 16.59 -10.58 -28.12
C TRP A 60 18.05 -10.90 -27.79
N ASP A 61 18.99 -10.40 -28.60
CA ASP A 61 20.44 -10.49 -28.34
C ASP A 61 20.86 -9.78 -27.04
N ALA A 62 20.31 -8.59 -26.78
CA ALA A 62 20.59 -7.86 -25.55
C ALA A 62 20.09 -8.62 -24.31
N LEU A 63 18.98 -9.35 -24.44
CA LEU A 63 18.40 -10.17 -23.38
C LEU A 63 19.33 -11.34 -22.99
N LEU A 64 19.89 -12.02 -23.99
CA LEU A 64 20.83 -13.13 -23.77
C LEU A 64 22.15 -12.65 -23.13
N GLN A 65 22.55 -11.41 -23.39
CA GLN A 65 23.74 -10.80 -22.80
C GLN A 65 23.51 -10.21 -21.40
N LEU A 66 22.26 -10.15 -20.90
CA LEU A 66 21.97 -9.57 -19.58
C LEU A 66 22.76 -10.21 -18.44
N PRO A 67 22.88 -11.55 -18.32
CA PRO A 67 23.62 -12.16 -17.21
C PRO A 67 25.08 -11.74 -17.19
N GLN A 68 25.74 -11.69 -18.36
CA GLN A 68 27.13 -11.27 -18.47
C GLN A 68 27.30 -9.79 -18.15
N LYS A 69 26.43 -8.92 -18.66
CA LYS A 69 26.46 -7.48 -18.37
C LYS A 69 26.24 -7.21 -16.88
N LEU A 70 25.28 -7.91 -16.25
CA LEU A 70 25.04 -7.83 -14.82
C LEU A 70 26.27 -8.26 -14.03
N ALA A 71 26.86 -9.42 -14.35
CA ALA A 71 28.07 -9.88 -13.69
C ALA A 71 29.23 -8.88 -13.82
N HIS A 72 29.41 -8.29 -15.01
CA HIS A 72 30.43 -7.27 -15.27
C HIS A 72 30.22 -6.02 -14.40
N TYR A 73 29.03 -5.42 -14.42
CA TYR A 73 28.76 -4.20 -13.64
C TYR A 73 28.73 -4.47 -12.12
N LEU A 74 28.25 -5.63 -11.68
CA LEU A 74 28.35 -6.03 -10.27
C LEU A 74 29.81 -6.21 -9.85
N GLY A 75 30.65 -6.79 -10.72
CA GLY A 75 32.10 -6.85 -10.51
C GLY A 75 32.71 -5.47 -10.34
N LEU A 76 32.41 -4.54 -11.25
CA LEU A 76 32.87 -3.15 -11.18
C LEU A 76 32.38 -2.41 -9.92
N MET A 77 31.19 -2.74 -9.42
CA MET A 77 30.62 -2.09 -8.23
C MET A 77 31.21 -2.62 -6.91
N PHE A 78 31.54 -3.91 -6.84
CA PHE A 78 31.87 -4.58 -5.57
C PHE A 78 33.29 -5.14 -5.49
N LEU A 79 34.09 -5.11 -6.56
CA LEU A 79 35.46 -5.64 -6.60
C LEU A 79 36.44 -4.70 -7.34
N PRO A 80 37.26 -3.89 -6.63
CA PRO A 80 37.26 -3.64 -5.19
C PRO A 80 36.21 -2.59 -4.78
N PRO A 81 35.60 -2.72 -3.60
CA PRO A 81 34.63 -1.73 -3.10
C PRO A 81 35.34 -0.45 -2.63
N ALA A 82 34.78 0.71 -2.99
CA ALA A 82 35.33 2.04 -2.65
C ALA A 82 35.05 2.45 -1.18
N TRP A 83 35.58 1.70 -0.20
CA TRP A 83 35.35 1.96 1.24
C TRP A 83 35.68 3.39 1.70
N SER A 84 36.60 4.06 1.00
CA SER A 84 36.93 5.47 1.24
C SER A 84 35.74 6.42 1.09
N LYS A 85 34.71 6.03 0.32
CA LYS A 85 33.47 6.80 0.11
C LYS A 85 32.34 6.46 1.06
N LEU A 86 32.55 5.55 2.02
CA LEU A 86 31.55 5.20 3.03
C LEU A 86 31.06 6.43 3.83
N PRO A 87 31.91 7.36 4.31
CA PRO A 87 31.45 8.54 5.05
C PRO A 87 30.59 9.48 4.19
N ASP A 88 30.98 9.69 2.94
CA ASP A 88 30.24 10.50 1.96
C ASP A 88 28.86 9.86 1.70
N ALA A 89 28.82 8.53 1.51
CA ALA A 89 27.59 7.77 1.30
C ALA A 89 26.65 7.85 2.52
N LEU A 90 27.18 7.71 3.73
CA LEU A 90 26.40 7.80 4.97
C LEU A 90 25.84 9.22 5.16
N SER A 91 26.65 10.25 4.98
CA SER A 91 26.21 11.64 5.13
C SER A 91 25.14 12.01 4.10
N ALA A 92 25.31 11.60 2.84
CA ALA A 92 24.32 11.81 1.79
C ALA A 92 23.01 11.06 2.06
N THR A 93 23.09 9.84 2.61
CA THR A 93 21.90 9.07 3.02
C THR A 93 21.20 9.71 4.21
N MET A 94 21.95 10.22 5.19
CA MET A 94 21.36 10.95 6.32
C MET A 94 20.65 12.23 5.88
N LEU A 95 21.16 12.92 4.86
CA LEU A 95 20.45 14.06 4.26
C LEU A 95 19.11 13.61 3.65
N SER A 96 19.08 12.48 2.94
CA SER A 96 17.83 11.90 2.41
C SER A 96 16.86 11.50 3.53
N VAL A 97 17.35 10.97 4.65
CA VAL A 97 16.55 10.67 5.85
C VAL A 97 16.01 11.96 6.48
N ALA A 98 16.81 13.01 6.57
CA ALA A 98 16.39 14.31 7.10
C ALA A 98 15.29 14.96 6.25
N MET A 99 15.41 14.90 4.91
CA MET A 99 14.36 15.34 3.99
C MET A 99 13.05 14.59 4.23
N ALA A 100 13.13 13.26 4.34
CA ALA A 100 11.98 12.41 4.61
C ALA A 100 11.35 12.70 5.97
N TRP A 101 12.17 12.91 7.00
CA TRP A 101 11.71 13.26 8.35
C TRP A 101 10.96 14.58 8.34
N PHE A 102 11.59 15.64 7.81
CA PHE A 102 11.00 16.97 7.72
C PHE A 102 9.69 16.95 6.94
N GLY A 103 9.70 16.33 5.76
CA GLY A 103 8.51 16.21 4.91
C GLY A 103 7.39 15.45 5.61
N THR A 104 7.71 14.36 6.33
CA THR A 104 6.71 13.58 7.07
C THR A 104 6.14 14.39 8.24
N VAL A 105 6.98 15.05 9.03
CA VAL A 105 6.53 15.85 10.19
C VAL A 105 5.61 16.97 9.72
N LEU A 106 5.99 17.71 8.69
CA LEU A 106 5.15 18.77 8.13
C LEU A 106 3.84 18.19 7.55
N GLY A 107 3.95 17.05 6.87
CA GLY A 107 2.81 16.28 6.38
C GLY A 107 1.84 15.93 7.49
N VAL A 108 2.32 15.38 8.61
CA VAL A 108 1.52 15.01 9.79
C VAL A 108 0.86 16.24 10.41
N ILE A 109 1.61 17.31 10.63
CA ILE A 109 1.11 18.55 11.26
C ILE A 109 -0.08 19.12 10.50
N VAL A 110 -0.02 19.10 9.16
CA VAL A 110 -1.10 19.62 8.31
C VAL A 110 -2.19 18.58 8.10
N SER A 111 -1.83 17.32 7.84
CA SER A 111 -2.82 16.28 7.51
C SER A 111 -3.69 15.91 8.70
N PHE A 112 -3.13 15.91 9.91
CA PHE A 112 -3.85 15.48 11.11
C PHE A 112 -5.12 16.33 11.36
N PRO A 113 -5.05 17.68 11.51
CA PRO A 113 -6.25 18.49 11.70
C PRO A 113 -7.21 18.39 10.49
N LEU A 114 -6.69 18.36 9.26
CA LEU A 114 -7.54 18.24 8.07
C LEU A 114 -8.25 16.88 7.99
N SER A 115 -7.62 15.81 8.48
CA SER A 115 -8.24 14.48 8.54
C SER A 115 -9.37 14.40 9.56
N LEU A 116 -9.24 15.08 10.71
CA LEU A 116 -10.34 15.25 11.66
C LEU A 116 -11.52 15.96 10.96
N LEU A 117 -11.25 17.05 10.25
CA LEU A 117 -12.26 17.79 9.50
C LEU A 117 -12.87 17.00 8.33
N ALA A 118 -12.19 15.99 7.82
CA ALA A 118 -12.69 15.09 6.77
C ALA A 118 -13.45 13.87 7.31
N THR A 119 -13.57 13.73 8.64
CA THR A 119 -14.23 12.59 9.28
C THR A 119 -15.76 12.74 9.28
N ARG A 120 -16.47 11.67 8.90
CA ARG A 120 -17.94 11.61 8.96
C ARG A 120 -18.45 11.85 10.38
N GLY A 121 -19.43 12.74 10.51
CA GLY A 121 -20.12 13.02 11.77
C GLY A 121 -19.50 14.17 12.58
N LEU A 122 -18.26 14.57 12.29
CA LEU A 122 -17.62 15.69 12.96
C LEU A 122 -17.96 17.03 12.29
N THR A 123 -17.84 17.08 10.96
CA THR A 123 -18.06 18.28 10.14
C THR A 123 -19.21 18.11 9.13
N PRO A 124 -19.79 19.22 8.63
CA PRO A 124 -20.78 19.19 7.57
C PRO A 124 -20.22 18.62 6.25
N ALA A 125 -21.12 18.07 5.42
CA ALA A 125 -20.75 17.46 4.15
C ALA A 125 -20.01 18.42 3.20
N PHE A 126 -20.36 19.72 3.21
CA PHE A 126 -19.74 20.73 2.35
C PHE A 126 -18.28 21.03 2.71
N VAL A 127 -17.82 20.74 3.94
CA VAL A 127 -16.40 20.84 4.33
C VAL A 127 -15.67 19.54 4.01
N ARG A 128 -16.32 18.42 4.34
CA ARG A 128 -15.73 17.08 4.22
C ARG A 128 -15.41 16.69 2.78
N TRP A 129 -16.34 16.90 1.84
CA TRP A 129 -16.16 16.45 0.46
C TRP A 129 -15.02 17.17 -0.27
N PRO A 130 -14.87 18.51 -0.17
CA PRO A 130 -13.70 19.21 -0.70
C PRO A 130 -12.38 18.73 -0.12
N LEU A 131 -12.30 18.51 1.21
CA LEU A 131 -11.07 17.98 1.82
C LEU A 131 -10.72 16.57 1.32
N ARG A 132 -11.72 15.70 1.16
CA ARG A 132 -11.52 14.37 0.57
C ARG A 132 -11.05 14.44 -0.89
N ALA A 133 -11.61 15.37 -1.66
CA ALA A 133 -11.18 15.61 -3.03
C ALA A 133 -9.75 16.15 -3.08
N LEU A 134 -9.38 17.09 -2.21
CA LEU A 134 -8.03 17.60 -2.06
C LEU A 134 -7.04 16.47 -1.77
N PHE A 135 -7.34 15.58 -0.82
CA PHE A 135 -6.50 14.43 -0.53
C PHE A 135 -6.35 13.49 -1.73
N ALA A 136 -7.42 13.27 -2.49
CA ALA A 136 -7.37 12.45 -3.70
C ALA A 136 -6.49 13.09 -4.79
N VAL A 137 -6.59 14.40 -5.00
CA VAL A 137 -5.77 15.14 -5.97
C VAL A 137 -4.29 15.11 -5.58
N LEU A 138 -3.97 15.42 -4.33
CA LEU A 138 -2.57 15.39 -3.84
C LEU A 138 -1.93 14.00 -3.98
N ARG A 139 -2.73 12.92 -3.90
CA ARG A 139 -2.26 11.54 -4.08
C ARG A 139 -2.14 11.11 -5.54
N ALA A 140 -2.86 11.79 -6.44
CA ALA A 140 -2.82 11.47 -7.87
C ALA A 140 -1.51 11.93 -8.51
N VAL A 141 -0.87 12.96 -7.95
CA VAL A 141 0.38 13.51 -8.47
C VAL A 141 1.58 12.85 -7.78
N PRO A 142 2.50 12.22 -8.54
CA PRO A 142 3.73 11.69 -7.98
C PRO A 142 4.61 12.77 -7.35
N GLU A 143 5.29 12.44 -6.25
CA GLU A 143 6.14 13.37 -5.49
C GLU A 143 7.26 13.99 -6.34
N VAL A 144 7.80 13.23 -7.31
CA VAL A 144 8.81 13.72 -8.26
C VAL A 144 8.25 14.86 -9.12
N VAL A 145 6.99 14.77 -9.57
CA VAL A 145 6.35 15.82 -10.35
C VAL A 145 6.16 17.07 -9.49
N ILE A 146 5.71 16.90 -8.24
CA ILE A 146 5.58 18.01 -7.28
C ILE A 146 6.95 18.68 -7.06
N ALA A 147 8.01 17.90 -6.91
CA ALA A 147 9.36 18.42 -6.74
C ALA A 147 9.82 19.23 -7.96
N VAL A 148 9.60 18.73 -9.17
CA VAL A 148 9.94 19.46 -10.42
C VAL A 148 9.22 20.81 -10.49
N LEU A 149 7.93 20.86 -10.12
CA LEU A 149 7.21 22.14 -10.03
C LEU A 149 7.84 23.07 -8.98
N MET A 150 8.21 22.51 -7.84
CA MET A 150 8.75 23.27 -6.70
C MET A 150 10.18 23.78 -6.93
N LEU A 151 10.97 23.13 -7.80
CA LEU A 151 12.31 23.58 -8.22
C LEU A 151 12.28 25.00 -8.79
N SER A 152 11.22 25.37 -9.52
CA SER A 152 11.08 26.72 -10.08
C SER A 152 10.99 27.83 -9.03
N VAL A 153 10.51 27.49 -7.83
CA VAL A 153 10.31 28.44 -6.73
C VAL A 153 11.47 28.39 -5.73
N THR A 154 11.99 27.20 -5.46
CA THR A 154 12.92 26.93 -4.34
C THR A 154 14.32 26.51 -4.77
N GLY A 155 14.54 26.28 -6.07
CA GLY A 155 15.82 25.82 -6.63
C GLY A 155 16.12 24.35 -6.36
N LEU A 156 17.31 23.90 -6.80
CA LEU A 156 17.81 22.53 -6.60
C LEU A 156 18.36 22.36 -5.19
N THR A 157 17.47 22.16 -4.21
CA THR A 157 17.85 22.03 -2.80
C THR A 157 17.16 20.87 -2.09
N ALA A 158 17.71 20.43 -0.96
CA ALA A 158 17.10 19.41 -0.09
C ALA A 158 15.76 19.87 0.47
N TYR A 159 15.61 21.18 0.69
CA TYR A 159 14.36 21.80 1.11
C TYR A 159 13.24 21.55 0.08
N THR A 160 13.54 21.68 -1.21
CA THR A 160 12.59 21.41 -2.30
C THR A 160 12.06 19.98 -2.26
N GLY A 161 12.96 19.01 -2.09
CA GLY A 161 12.55 17.60 -1.97
C GLY A 161 11.74 17.35 -0.69
N ALA A 162 12.11 17.96 0.42
CA ALA A 162 11.37 17.83 1.68
C ALA A 162 9.93 18.42 1.59
N LEU A 163 9.75 19.56 0.92
CA LEU A 163 8.44 20.14 0.65
C LEU A 163 7.58 19.26 -0.28
N ALA A 164 8.18 18.71 -1.34
CA ALA A 164 7.47 17.79 -2.23
C ALA A 164 6.95 16.55 -1.48
N ILE A 165 7.81 15.98 -0.60
CA ILE A 165 7.44 14.89 0.31
C ILE A 165 6.30 15.32 1.25
N ALA A 166 6.35 16.53 1.80
CA ALA A 166 5.31 17.04 2.69
C ALA A 166 3.95 17.10 1.99
N ILE A 167 3.90 17.69 0.79
CA ILE A 167 2.68 17.83 0.01
C ILE A 167 2.06 16.46 -0.33
N GLY A 168 2.87 15.52 -0.81
CA GLY A 168 2.40 14.15 -1.07
C GLY A 168 1.95 13.43 0.22
N SER A 169 2.63 13.69 1.34
CA SER A 169 2.28 13.13 2.64
C SER A 169 0.96 13.67 3.18
N ILE A 170 0.62 14.94 2.92
CA ILE A 170 -0.67 15.52 3.31
C ILE A 170 -1.83 14.72 2.70
N GLY A 171 -1.76 14.42 1.40
CA GLY A 171 -2.81 13.65 0.72
C GLY A 171 -2.97 12.24 1.29
N THR A 172 -1.87 11.53 1.49
CA THR A 172 -1.89 10.14 1.96
C THR A 172 -2.27 10.02 3.43
N LEU A 173 -1.63 10.78 4.30
CA LEU A 173 -1.92 10.76 5.74
C LEU A 173 -3.30 11.35 6.05
N GLY A 174 -3.76 12.32 5.26
CA GLY A 174 -5.11 12.88 5.38
C GLY A 174 -6.17 11.82 5.12
N LYS A 175 -6.01 11.06 4.04
CA LYS A 175 -6.87 9.93 3.66
C LYS A 175 -6.88 8.83 4.73
N TRP A 176 -5.70 8.31 5.07
CA TRP A 176 -5.57 7.25 6.08
C TRP A 176 -6.07 7.68 7.46
N GLY A 177 -5.87 8.95 7.82
CA GLY A 177 -6.36 9.51 9.08
C GLY A 177 -7.88 9.46 9.21
N TYR A 178 -8.62 10.02 8.23
CA TYR A 178 -10.08 10.01 8.34
C TYR A 178 -10.68 8.60 8.23
N GLU A 179 -10.05 7.71 7.47
CA GLU A 179 -10.50 6.31 7.39
C GLU A 179 -10.31 5.59 8.72
N SER A 180 -9.19 5.83 9.40
CA SER A 180 -8.93 5.30 10.74
C SER A 180 -9.92 5.83 11.77
N PHE A 181 -10.32 7.10 11.68
CA PHE A 181 -11.36 7.65 12.57
C PHE A 181 -12.75 7.07 12.28
N GLU A 182 -13.07 6.83 11.00
CA GLU A 182 -14.35 6.26 10.58
C GLU A 182 -14.46 4.74 10.84
N SER A 183 -13.32 4.05 11.02
CA SER A 183 -13.26 2.61 11.30
C SER A 183 -13.41 2.27 12.78
N VAL A 184 -13.46 3.25 13.68
CA VAL A 184 -13.63 3.02 15.11
C VAL A 184 -15.02 2.43 15.40
N ASP A 185 -15.07 1.43 16.27
CA ASP A 185 -16.31 0.81 16.74
C ASP A 185 -17.30 1.85 17.28
N ARG A 186 -18.59 1.64 17.01
CA ARG A 186 -19.63 2.57 17.43
C ARG A 186 -19.92 2.54 18.93
N GLY A 187 -19.58 1.46 19.64
CA GLY A 187 -19.85 1.32 21.07
C GLY A 187 -19.36 2.50 21.93
N PRO A 188 -18.06 2.84 21.90
CA PRO A 188 -17.53 4.02 22.59
C PRO A 188 -18.20 5.35 22.19
N ILE A 189 -18.59 5.48 20.91
CA ILE A 189 -19.25 6.68 20.38
C ILE A 189 -20.68 6.80 20.92
N GLU A 190 -21.43 5.71 20.93
CA GLU A 190 -22.81 5.63 21.43
C GLU A 190 -22.86 5.84 22.94
N ALA A 191 -21.94 5.23 23.70
CA ALA A 191 -21.82 5.42 25.15
C ALA A 191 -21.51 6.88 25.51
N ALA A 192 -20.56 7.51 24.81
CA ALA A 192 -20.25 8.93 25.02
C ALA A 192 -21.45 9.83 24.66
N THR A 193 -22.17 9.52 23.59
CA THR A 193 -23.37 10.25 23.18
C THR A 193 -24.48 10.14 24.22
N ALA A 194 -24.72 8.95 24.76
CA ALA A 194 -25.71 8.70 25.82
C ALA A 194 -25.35 9.45 27.13
N ALA A 195 -24.06 9.64 27.40
CA ALA A 195 -23.57 10.44 28.52
C ALA A 195 -23.62 11.97 28.28
N GLY A 196 -24.21 12.44 27.17
CA GLY A 196 -24.33 13.86 26.84
C GLY A 196 -23.04 14.52 26.33
N ALA A 197 -22.09 13.74 25.80
CA ALA A 197 -20.85 14.29 25.27
C ALA A 197 -21.09 15.10 23.98
N SER A 198 -20.46 16.28 23.89
CA SER A 198 -20.41 17.04 22.64
C SER A 198 -19.53 16.34 21.59
N ARG A 199 -19.67 16.69 20.30
CA ARG A 199 -18.89 16.07 19.20
C ARG A 199 -17.38 16.08 19.43
N VAL A 200 -16.85 17.17 20.00
CA VAL A 200 -15.41 17.28 20.33
C VAL A 200 -15.02 16.33 21.46
N ARG A 201 -15.89 16.12 22.46
CA ARG A 201 -15.66 15.15 23.53
C ARG A 201 -15.74 13.72 23.00
N ILE A 202 -16.70 13.42 22.13
CA ILE A 202 -16.79 12.11 21.45
C ILE A 202 -15.51 11.85 20.65
N MET A 203 -15.00 12.83 19.91
CA MET A 203 -13.77 12.68 19.14
C MET A 203 -12.56 12.43 20.05
N ARG A 204 -12.40 13.24 21.10
CA ARG A 204 -11.25 13.17 22.01
C ARG A 204 -11.23 11.91 22.87
N TRP A 205 -12.39 11.43 23.31
CA TRP A 205 -12.50 10.36 24.32
C TRP A 205 -13.10 9.05 23.79
N GLY A 206 -13.88 9.10 22.71
CA GLY A 206 -14.45 7.91 22.07
C GLY A 206 -13.63 7.42 20.87
N VAL A 207 -13.26 8.34 19.97
CA VAL A 207 -12.61 7.98 18.70
C VAL A 207 -11.09 7.93 18.80
N TRP A 208 -10.47 9.01 19.30
CA TRP A 208 -9.01 9.16 19.31
C TRP A 208 -8.27 8.04 20.05
N PRO A 209 -8.68 7.58 21.25
CA PRO A 209 -7.96 6.52 21.95
C PRO A 209 -7.90 5.22 21.15
N SER A 210 -8.97 4.90 20.44
CA SER A 210 -9.11 3.69 19.62
C SER A 210 -8.37 3.80 18.28
N ALA A 211 -8.39 4.98 17.65
CA ALA A 211 -7.73 5.21 16.36
C ALA A 211 -6.23 5.50 16.47
N LYS A 212 -5.76 6.01 17.62
CA LYS A 212 -4.37 6.44 17.82
C LYS A 212 -3.32 5.40 17.40
N PRO A 213 -3.46 4.09 17.73
CA PRO A 213 -2.47 3.09 17.33
C PRO A 213 -2.31 2.99 15.82
N ASP A 214 -3.41 3.02 15.09
CA ASP A 214 -3.44 2.92 13.62
C ASP A 214 -2.89 4.19 12.98
N VAL A 215 -3.32 5.37 13.46
CA VAL A 215 -2.84 6.66 12.95
C VAL A 215 -1.32 6.79 13.11
N LEU A 216 -0.78 6.41 14.28
CA LEU A 216 0.67 6.48 14.51
C LEU A 216 1.43 5.45 13.68
N ALA A 217 0.87 4.26 13.49
CA ALA A 217 1.41 3.25 12.57
C ALA A 217 1.50 3.77 11.13
N PHE A 218 0.49 4.50 10.67
CA PHE A 218 0.48 5.13 9.35
C PHE A 218 1.53 6.23 9.21
N TRP A 219 1.77 7.04 10.26
CA TRP A 219 2.83 8.06 10.24
C TRP A 219 4.22 7.43 10.09
N LEU A 220 4.50 6.37 10.84
CA LEU A 220 5.77 5.62 10.75
C LEU A 220 5.94 4.95 9.39
N TYR A 221 4.88 4.33 8.88
CA TYR A 221 4.89 3.72 7.55
C TYR A 221 5.12 4.76 6.45
N ARG A 222 4.52 5.95 6.57
CA ARG A 222 4.73 7.03 5.62
C ARG A 222 6.15 7.57 5.68
N PHE A 223 6.73 7.72 6.87
CA PHE A 223 8.14 8.10 7.02
C PHE A 223 9.08 7.15 6.27
N GLU A 224 8.89 5.83 6.44
CA GLU A 224 9.69 4.81 5.75
C GLU A 224 9.58 4.92 4.22
N ILE A 225 8.37 5.09 3.70
CA ILE A 225 8.15 5.33 2.25
C ILE A 225 8.87 6.60 1.81
N ASN A 226 8.78 7.67 2.60
CA ASN A 226 9.38 8.96 2.28
C ASN A 226 10.91 8.92 2.25
N VAL A 227 11.55 8.04 3.04
CA VAL A 227 13.01 7.80 2.97
C VAL A 227 13.40 7.20 1.62
N ARG A 228 12.60 6.27 1.07
CA ARG A 228 12.84 5.77 -0.30
C ARG A 228 12.57 6.82 -1.35
N ALA A 229 11.49 7.59 -1.19
CA ALA A 229 11.15 8.64 -2.13
C ALA A 229 12.19 9.76 -2.18
N SER A 230 12.80 10.13 -1.05
CA SER A 230 13.85 11.16 -1.01
C SER A 230 15.11 10.77 -1.80
N ALA A 231 15.43 9.48 -1.89
CA ALA A 231 16.49 8.99 -2.77
C ALA A 231 16.15 9.23 -4.26
N ILE A 232 14.89 9.00 -4.67
CA ILE A 232 14.44 9.28 -6.04
C ILE A 232 14.48 10.79 -6.33
N LEU A 233 14.04 11.61 -5.37
CA LEU A 233 14.10 13.08 -5.48
C LEU A 233 15.54 13.59 -5.58
N GLY A 234 16.50 12.88 -4.97
CA GLY A 234 17.91 13.21 -5.12
C GLY A 234 18.40 13.09 -6.57
N LEU A 235 17.87 12.15 -7.35
CA LEU A 235 18.26 11.93 -8.75
C LEU A 235 17.95 13.14 -9.65
N ILE A 236 16.89 13.89 -9.33
CA ILE A 236 16.52 15.11 -10.07
C ILE A 236 17.24 16.36 -9.54
N GLY A 237 18.18 16.20 -8.61
CA GLY A 237 19.00 17.29 -8.09
C GLY A 237 18.55 17.89 -6.75
N ALA A 238 17.59 17.27 -6.04
CA ALA A 238 17.22 17.73 -4.69
C ALA A 238 18.32 17.45 -3.62
N GLY A 239 19.40 16.75 -3.99
CA GLY A 239 20.50 16.43 -3.08
C GLY A 239 20.38 15.06 -2.41
N GLY A 240 21.17 14.83 -1.37
CA GLY A 240 21.24 13.55 -0.67
C GLY A 240 21.81 12.42 -1.54
N ILE A 241 21.48 11.19 -1.18
CA ILE A 241 22.11 10.00 -1.76
C ILE A 241 21.80 9.81 -3.24
N GLY A 242 20.59 10.19 -3.67
CA GLY A 242 20.19 10.12 -5.07
C GLY A 242 21.06 10.99 -5.96
N LYS A 243 21.41 12.21 -5.52
CA LYS A 243 22.28 13.10 -6.29
C LYS A 243 23.67 12.48 -6.45
N MET A 244 24.23 11.99 -5.36
CA MET A 244 25.54 11.35 -5.40
C MET A 244 25.53 10.10 -6.30
N LEU A 245 24.43 9.34 -6.30
CA LEU A 245 24.26 8.17 -7.14
C LEU A 245 24.23 8.53 -8.63
N ILE A 246 23.40 9.51 -9.04
CA ILE A 246 23.30 9.89 -10.46
C ILE A 246 24.60 10.51 -10.97
N ASP A 247 25.27 11.33 -10.15
CA ASP A 247 26.55 11.95 -10.51
C ASP A 247 27.60 10.85 -10.80
N ASN A 248 27.74 9.84 -9.93
CA ASN A 248 28.72 8.75 -10.14
C ASN A 248 28.35 7.79 -11.27
N ILE A 249 27.05 7.56 -11.54
CA ILE A 249 26.61 6.81 -12.73
C ILE A 249 27.01 7.55 -14.01
N GLN A 250 26.81 8.87 -14.06
CA GLN A 250 27.16 9.68 -15.23
C GLN A 250 28.67 9.67 -15.50
N PHE A 251 29.49 9.74 -14.45
CA PHE A 251 30.96 9.64 -14.56
C PHE A 251 31.48 8.20 -14.67
N ARG A 252 30.59 7.19 -14.68
CA ARG A 252 30.93 5.76 -14.77
C ARG A 252 31.89 5.29 -13.66
N VAL A 253 31.76 5.87 -12.47
CA VAL A 253 32.55 5.52 -11.27
C VAL A 253 31.80 4.45 -10.49
N TRP A 254 31.86 3.21 -10.99
CA TRP A 254 30.99 2.11 -10.55
C TRP A 254 31.29 1.58 -9.15
N ASP A 255 32.55 1.59 -8.74
CA ASP A 255 33.01 1.21 -7.39
C ASP A 255 32.34 2.08 -6.31
N VAL A 256 32.21 3.38 -6.56
CA VAL A 256 31.47 4.30 -5.70
C VAL A 256 29.97 4.03 -5.75
N VAL A 257 29.40 3.79 -6.93
CA VAL A 257 27.97 3.42 -7.08
C VAL A 257 27.63 2.19 -6.23
N GLY A 258 28.51 1.18 -6.19
CA GLY A 258 28.34 -0.01 -5.35
C GLY A 258 28.24 0.31 -3.86
N ILE A 259 29.13 1.15 -3.35
CA ILE A 259 29.10 1.58 -1.94
C ILE A 259 27.85 2.43 -1.63
N LEU A 260 27.47 3.36 -2.52
CA LEU A 260 26.25 4.15 -2.34
C LEU A 260 25.02 3.23 -2.26
N MET A 261 24.95 2.22 -3.12
CA MET A 261 23.84 1.27 -3.13
C MET A 261 23.81 0.39 -1.88
N LEU A 262 24.96 -0.10 -1.44
CA LEU A 262 25.07 -0.86 -0.19
C LEU A 262 24.58 -0.04 1.00
N VAL A 263 25.02 1.22 1.13
CA VAL A 263 24.61 2.10 2.23
C VAL A 263 23.12 2.39 2.20
N VAL A 264 22.53 2.71 1.03
CA VAL A 264 21.07 2.91 0.91
C VAL A 264 20.32 1.67 1.37
N VAL A 265 20.69 0.48 0.89
CA VAL A 265 19.99 -0.77 1.25
C VAL A 265 20.10 -1.03 2.75
N VAL A 266 21.29 -0.95 3.33
CA VAL A 266 21.51 -1.19 4.76
C VAL A 266 20.73 -0.19 5.62
N VAL A 267 20.84 1.11 5.32
CA VAL A 267 20.16 2.15 6.11
C VAL A 267 18.65 2.06 5.98
N THR A 268 18.12 1.85 4.77
CA THR A 268 16.66 1.70 4.58
C THR A 268 16.11 0.46 5.24
N MET A 269 16.86 -0.67 5.24
CA MET A 269 16.49 -1.87 6.00
C MET A 269 16.49 -1.61 7.51
N VAL A 270 17.50 -0.91 8.04
CA VAL A 270 17.54 -0.55 9.46
C VAL A 270 16.34 0.31 9.85
N ILE A 271 15.98 1.30 9.03
CA ILE A 271 14.82 2.18 9.26
C ILE A 271 13.52 1.37 9.22
N ASP A 272 13.33 0.49 8.23
CA ASP A 272 12.14 -0.37 8.15
C ASP A 272 11.99 -1.26 9.40
N GLN A 273 13.09 -1.86 9.85
CA GLN A 273 13.10 -2.70 11.05
C GLN A 273 12.77 -1.91 12.32
N LEU A 274 13.34 -0.71 12.49
CA LEU A 274 13.05 0.18 13.62
C LEU A 274 11.58 0.63 13.59
N SER A 275 11.09 1.09 12.44
CA SER A 275 9.69 1.48 12.23
C SER A 275 8.72 0.33 12.50
N GLY A 276 9.08 -0.88 12.05
CA GLY A 276 8.31 -2.10 12.27
C GLY A 276 8.20 -2.48 13.74
N MET A 277 9.30 -2.39 14.50
CA MET A 277 9.30 -2.64 15.95
C MET A 277 8.40 -1.65 16.70
N VAL A 278 8.55 -0.35 16.40
CA VAL A 278 7.74 0.69 17.06
C VAL A 278 6.27 0.51 16.72
N ARG A 279 5.93 0.26 15.44
CA ARG A 279 4.56 -0.05 15.00
C ARG A 279 3.97 -1.25 15.74
N HIS A 280 4.75 -2.32 15.89
CA HIS A 280 4.28 -3.51 16.60
C HIS A 280 4.03 -3.23 18.08
N ARG A 281 4.90 -2.44 18.73
CA ARG A 281 4.72 -2.01 20.12
C ARG A 281 3.47 -1.17 20.32
N ILE A 282 3.14 -0.31 19.35
CA ILE A 282 1.96 0.56 19.37
C ILE A 282 0.67 -0.26 19.25
N ILE A 283 0.63 -1.26 18.35
CA ILE A 283 -0.59 -2.04 18.06
C ILE A 283 -0.76 -3.20 19.06
N ALA A 284 0.29 -4.00 19.28
CA ALA A 284 0.22 -5.24 20.05
C ALA A 284 0.66 -5.09 21.52
N GLY A 285 1.19 -3.93 21.91
CA GLY A 285 1.62 -3.67 23.29
C GLY A 285 2.94 -4.37 23.69
N ARG A 286 3.60 -5.12 22.81
CA ARG A 286 4.86 -5.85 23.09
C ARG A 286 5.99 -5.45 22.12
N TRP A 287 7.23 -5.52 22.60
CA TRP A 287 8.42 -5.35 21.77
C TRP A 287 8.77 -6.68 21.11
N GLU A 288 8.49 -6.82 19.81
CA GLU A 288 8.90 -7.99 19.03
C GLU A 288 9.53 -7.51 17.71
N LEU A 289 10.70 -8.08 17.37
CA LEU A 289 11.36 -7.84 16.09
C LEU A 289 10.51 -8.45 14.97
N PRO A 290 10.16 -7.68 13.90
CA PRO A 290 9.34 -8.20 12.79
C PRO A 290 9.91 -9.49 12.19
N VAL A 291 11.24 -9.55 12.00
CA VAL A 291 11.95 -10.73 11.47
C VAL A 291 11.78 -11.94 12.39
N VAL A 292 11.90 -11.76 13.71
CA VAL A 292 11.72 -12.86 14.69
C VAL A 292 10.28 -13.34 14.70
N SER A 293 9.31 -12.43 14.61
CA SER A 293 7.89 -12.78 14.55
C SER A 293 7.52 -13.58 13.29
N ALA A 294 8.17 -13.28 12.16
CA ALA A 294 7.96 -13.98 10.89
C ALA A 294 8.54 -15.40 10.96
N LEU A 295 9.74 -15.55 11.51
CA LEU A 295 10.39 -16.84 11.72
C LEU A 295 9.60 -17.72 12.70
N ARG A 296 9.10 -17.15 13.81
CA ARG A 296 8.28 -17.89 14.79
C ARG A 296 6.96 -18.37 14.20
N ARG A 297 6.30 -17.55 13.39
CA ARG A 297 5.05 -17.92 12.67
C ARG A 297 5.29 -18.98 11.60
N ARG A 298 6.45 -18.98 10.94
CA ARG A 298 6.85 -20.06 10.03
C ARG A 298 7.11 -21.35 10.80
N ALA A 299 7.85 -21.30 11.90
CA ALA A 299 8.12 -22.46 12.74
C ALA A 299 6.83 -23.11 13.27
N SER A 300 5.87 -22.30 13.74
CA SER A 300 4.60 -22.82 14.27
C SER A 300 3.68 -23.46 13.22
N ARG A 301 3.82 -23.09 11.94
CA ARG A 301 3.05 -23.69 10.82
C ARG A 301 3.64 -24.99 10.30
N VAL A 302 4.91 -25.27 10.60
CA VAL A 302 5.59 -26.51 10.19
C VAL A 302 5.34 -27.62 11.21
N THR A 303 4.99 -27.26 12.46
CA THR A 303 4.68 -28.19 13.54
C THR A 303 3.18 -28.49 13.72
N SER A 304 2.32 -28.01 12.81
CA SER A 304 0.87 -28.25 12.79
C SER A 304 0.47 -29.00 11.53
#